data_AF-A0A349N3F3-F1
#
_entry.id   AF-A0A349N3F3-F1
#
_cell.length_a   1.000
_cell.length_b   1.000
_cell.length_c   1.000
_cell.angle_alpha   90.00
_cell.angle_beta   90.00
_cell.angle_gamma   90.00
#
_symmetry.space_group_name_H-M   'P 1'
#
loop_
_entity.id
_entity.type
_entity.pdbx_description
1 polymer ?
#
loop_
_entity_poly.entity_id
_entity_poly.type
_entity_poly.pdbx_seq_one_letter_code
_entity_poly.pdbx_strand_id
1 'polypeptide(L)'
;PWKPGVVRFSHASQAPIVLIYIDINHSVMRQIGQKFHGVVRALMQVWAYRFGRSLKLHMHVLDVVYPEQLPEGTPQQQTAWLQARFEELAAKISSS
;
A
#
# COMPACT_ATOMS: atom_id res chain seq x y z
N PRO A 1 -8.80 -8.04 -0.63
CA PRO A 1 -9.11 -8.24 0.81
C PRO A 1 -7.85 -8.71 1.55
N TRP A 2 -7.60 -8.16 2.73
CA TRP A 2 -6.42 -8.52 3.54
C TRP A 2 -6.53 -9.93 4.15
N LYS A 3 -5.38 -10.57 4.42
CA LYS A 3 -5.34 -11.91 5.01
C LYS A 3 -5.51 -11.83 6.54
N PRO A 4 -6.33 -12.69 7.17
CA PRO A 4 -6.54 -12.68 8.62
C PRO A 4 -5.31 -12.99 9.47
N GLY A 5 -4.24 -13.51 8.85
CA GLY A 5 -3.00 -13.84 9.56
C GLY A 5 -2.41 -12.66 10.31
N VAL A 6 -2.50 -11.44 9.77
CA VAL A 6 -1.93 -10.22 10.39
C VAL A 6 -2.53 -9.98 11.77
N VAL A 7 -3.85 -10.11 11.89
CA VAL A 7 -4.57 -9.96 13.15
C VAL A 7 -4.21 -11.08 14.14
N ARG A 8 -4.13 -12.32 13.66
CA ARG A 8 -3.75 -13.47 14.51
C ARG A 8 -2.33 -13.34 15.05
N PHE A 9 -1.40 -12.84 14.24
CA PHE A 9 -0.03 -12.58 14.67
C PHE A 9 0.02 -11.47 15.71
N SER A 10 -0.64 -10.34 15.47
CA SER A 10 -0.72 -9.23 16.43
C SER A 10 -1.27 -9.65 17.79
N HIS A 11 -2.34 -10.45 17.82
CA HIS A 11 -2.88 -11.02 19.06
C HIS A 11 -1.90 -11.99 19.74
N ALA A 12 -1.28 -12.90 18.98
CA ALA A 12 -0.37 -13.89 19.53
C ALA A 12 0.92 -13.27 20.10
N SER A 13 1.42 -12.21 19.48
CA SER A 13 2.64 -11.52 19.89
C SER A 13 2.39 -10.29 20.77
N GLN A 14 1.12 -9.96 21.05
CA GLN A 14 0.72 -8.73 21.74
C GLN A 14 1.40 -7.48 21.15
N ALA A 15 1.51 -7.44 19.82
CA ALA A 15 2.27 -6.41 19.10
C ALA A 15 1.34 -5.48 18.32
N PRO A 16 1.65 -4.18 18.27
CA PRO A 16 0.86 -3.22 17.50
C PRO A 16 1.02 -3.44 16.00
N ILE A 17 -0.05 -3.15 15.26
CA ILE A 17 -0.10 -3.13 13.81
C ILE A 17 0.11 -1.69 13.35
N VAL A 18 1.20 -1.44 12.61
CA VAL A 18 1.46 -0.12 12.03
C VAL A 18 0.90 -0.07 10.61
N LEU A 19 0.00 0.88 10.36
CA LEU A 19 -0.56 1.14 9.05
C LEU A 19 0.32 2.16 8.32
N ILE A 20 0.89 1.77 7.19
CA ILE A 20 1.79 2.59 6.39
C ILE A 20 1.24 2.73 4.98
N TYR A 21 1.04 3.96 4.54
CA TYR A 21 0.75 4.30 3.16
C TYR A 21 2.03 4.67 2.44
N ILE A 22 2.28 4.01 1.32
CA ILE A 22 3.41 4.33 0.45
C ILE A 22 2.83 4.96 -0.80
N ASP A 23 2.99 6.27 -0.92
CA ASP A 23 2.67 6.98 -2.14
C ASP A 23 3.78 6.72 -3.16
N ILE A 24 3.45 5.84 -4.10
CA ILE A 24 4.24 5.63 -5.29
C ILE A 24 3.64 6.56 -6.32
N ASN A 25 4.36 7.65 -6.63
CA ASN A 25 4.12 8.44 -7.83
C ASN A 25 4.20 7.50 -9.04
N HIS A 26 3.05 6.94 -9.43
CA HIS A 26 2.89 6.19 -10.66
C HIS A 26 2.97 7.22 -11.78
N SER A 27 4.19 7.66 -12.07
CA SER A 27 4.52 8.40 -13.26
C SER A 27 3.82 7.72 -14.43
N VAL A 28 2.96 8.50 -15.07
CA VAL A 28 2.15 8.39 -16.31
C VAL A 28 2.67 7.45 -17.41
N MET A 29 3.89 6.93 -17.28
CA MET A 29 4.63 6.07 -18.19
C MET A 29 3.89 4.80 -18.66
N ARG A 30 2.93 4.26 -17.88
CA ARG A 30 2.24 3.01 -18.24
C ARG A 30 1.14 3.19 -19.30
N GLN A 31 0.59 4.40 -19.48
CA GLN A 31 -0.46 4.64 -20.47
C GLN A 31 0.06 4.90 -21.90
N ILE A 32 1.33 5.24 -22.07
CA ILE A 32 1.91 5.54 -23.39
C ILE A 32 2.35 4.26 -24.14
N GLY A 33 2.41 3.10 -23.47
CA GLY A 33 3.02 1.87 -23.99
C GLY A 33 2.16 0.95 -24.88
N GLN A 34 0.88 1.26 -25.14
CA GLN A 34 -0.02 0.37 -25.90
C GLN A 34 0.08 0.55 -27.44
N LYS A 35 0.76 1.59 -27.95
CA LYS A 35 0.85 1.90 -29.39
C LYS A 35 2.23 1.77 -30.04
N PHE A 36 3.29 1.44 -29.28
CA PHE A 36 4.67 1.55 -29.79
C PHE A 36 5.37 0.20 -30.00
N HIS A 37 5.99 0.07 -31.17
CA HIS A 37 6.80 -1.06 -31.67
C HIS A 37 7.83 -1.59 -30.64
N GLY A 38 8.18 -2.88 -30.73
CA GLY A 38 9.02 -3.61 -29.75
C GLY A 38 10.37 -2.97 -29.40
N VAL A 39 10.97 -2.18 -30.30
CA VAL A 39 12.22 -1.44 -30.04
C VAL A 39 12.01 -0.30 -29.03
N VAL A 40 10.88 0.40 -29.09
CA VAL A 40 10.53 1.47 -28.14
C VAL A 40 10.24 0.88 -26.77
N ARG A 41 9.68 -0.34 -26.70
CA ARG A 41 9.43 -1.04 -25.44
C ARG A 41 10.73 -1.36 -24.70
N ALA A 42 11.76 -1.82 -25.42
CA ALA A 42 13.08 -2.08 -24.85
C ALA A 42 13.74 -0.78 -24.35
N LEU A 43 13.66 0.31 -25.11
CA LEU A 43 14.14 1.63 -24.70
C LEU A 43 13.41 2.16 -23.47
N MET A 44 12.09 2.03 -23.42
CA MET A 44 11.25 2.41 -22.27
C MET A 44 11.58 1.56 -21.04
N GLN A 45 11.90 0.28 -21.18
CA GLN A 45 12.34 -0.56 -20.07
C GLN A 45 13.68 -0.09 -19.50
N VAL A 46 14.64 0.26 -20.37
CA VAL A 46 15.94 0.81 -19.94
C VAL A 46 15.76 2.20 -19.31
N TRP A 47 14.87 3.03 -19.85
CA TRP A 47 14.54 4.34 -19.27
C TRP A 47 13.80 4.22 -17.93
N ALA A 48 12.84 3.32 -17.81
CA ALA A 48 12.15 3.01 -16.56
C ALA A 48 13.14 2.48 -15.50
N TYR A 49 14.13 1.70 -15.90
CA TYR A 49 15.20 1.27 -15.00
C TYR A 49 16.13 2.43 -14.59
N ARG A 50 16.45 3.33 -15.51
CA ARG A 50 17.28 4.52 -15.24
C ARG A 50 16.57 5.57 -14.37
N PHE A 51 15.29 5.83 -14.63
CA PHE A 51 14.47 6.80 -13.90
C PHE A 51 13.83 6.24 -12.63
N GLY A 52 13.63 4.92 -12.56
CA GLY A 52 13.12 4.26 -11.37
C GLY A 52 14.04 4.42 -10.15
N ARG A 53 15.34 4.64 -10.38
CA ARG A 53 16.32 4.94 -9.31
C ARG A 53 16.10 6.28 -8.60
N SER A 54 15.31 7.20 -9.14
CA SER A 54 15.05 8.52 -8.51
C SER A 54 13.59 8.75 -8.13
N LEU A 55 12.74 7.74 -8.17
CA LEU A 55 11.37 7.88 -7.69
C LEU A 55 11.40 8.10 -6.18
N LYS A 56 11.10 9.33 -5.76
CA LYS A 56 10.88 9.66 -4.36
C LYS A 56 9.61 8.94 -3.91
N LEU A 57 9.81 7.89 -3.11
CA LEU A 57 8.73 7.19 -2.43
C LEU A 57 8.38 8.02 -1.20
N HIS A 58 7.14 8.48 -1.12
CA HIS A 58 6.66 9.18 0.07
C HIS A 58 5.99 8.16 0.97
N MET A 59 6.58 7.95 2.15
CA MET A 59 6.05 7.04 3.15
C MET A 59 5.32 7.84 4.22
N HIS A 60 4.05 7.49 4.44
CA HIS A 60 3.21 8.10 5.44
C HIS A 60 2.77 7.03 6.44
N VAL A 61 3.07 7.25 7.72
CA VAL A 61 2.50 6.46 8.80
C VAL A 61 1.07 6.95 9.01
N LEU A 62 0.09 6.08 8.81
CA LEU A 62 -1.33 6.41 8.90
C LEU A 62 -1.86 6.30 10.34
N ASP A 63 -1.55 5.18 11.00
CA ASP A 63 -2.05 4.85 12.33
C ASP A 63 -1.22 3.73 12.96
N VAL A 64 -1.31 3.59 14.28
CA VAL A 64 -0.76 2.47 15.04
C VAL A 64 -1.89 1.84 15.83
N VAL A 65 -2.30 0.64 15.43
CA VAL A 65 -3.43 -0.09 16.02
C VAL A 65 -2.90 -1.14 16.98
N TYR A 66 -3.24 -1.02 18.26
CA TYR A 66 -2.91 -2.02 19.26
C TYR A 66 -3.94 -3.17 19.27
N PRO A 67 -3.55 -4.39 19.68
CA PRO A 67 -4.46 -5.54 19.73
C PRO A 67 -5.76 -5.27 20.50
N GLU A 68 -5.70 -4.52 21.59
CA GLU A 68 -6.82 -4.13 22.44
C GLU A 68 -7.79 -3.13 21.78
N GLN A 69 -7.37 -2.47 20.70
CA GLN A 69 -8.21 -1.54 19.95
C GLN A 69 -8.96 -2.22 18.81
N LEU A 70 -8.65 -3.49 18.52
CA LEU A 70 -9.36 -4.25 17.50
C LEU A 70 -10.79 -4.54 17.98
N PRO A 71 -11.80 -4.39 17.09
CA PRO A 71 -13.17 -4.67 17.46
C PRO A 71 -13.35 -6.13 17.86
N GLU A 72 -14.24 -6.41 18.80
CA GLU A 72 -14.60 -7.78 19.15
C GLU A 72 -15.19 -8.51 17.93
N GLY A 73 -14.78 -9.76 17.70
CA GLY A 73 -15.30 -10.57 16.62
C GLY A 73 -14.30 -11.56 16.05
N THR A 74 -14.62 -12.09 14.87
CA THR A 74 -13.76 -13.04 14.17
C THR A 74 -12.52 -12.33 13.59
N PRO A 75 -11.38 -13.02 13.44
CA PRO A 75 -10.19 -12.45 12.78
C PRO A 75 -10.48 -11.90 11.39
N GLN A 76 -11.42 -12.49 10.66
CA GLN A 76 -11.90 -12.03 9.36
C GLN A 76 -12.57 -10.65 9.46
N GLN A 77 -13.47 -10.47 10.43
CA GLN A 77 -14.15 -9.18 10.67
C GLN A 77 -13.16 -8.10 11.11
N GLN A 78 -12.25 -8.43 12.02
CA GLN A 78 -11.18 -7.53 12.47
C GLN A 78 -10.28 -7.10 11.30
N THR A 79 -9.99 -8.02 10.38
CA THR A 79 -9.20 -7.72 9.19
C THR A 79 -9.95 -6.84 8.19
N ALA A 80 -11.26 -7.07 8.02
CA ALA A 80 -12.09 -6.21 7.19
C ALA A 80 -12.17 -4.79 7.76
N TRP A 81 -12.30 -4.66 9.09
CA TRP A 81 -12.25 -3.37 9.78
C TRP A 81 -10.91 -2.66 9.59
N LEU A 82 -9.78 -3.37 9.74
CA LEU A 82 -8.44 -2.81 9.52
C LEU A 82 -8.27 -2.30 8.08
N GLN A 83 -8.77 -3.05 7.11
CA GLN A 83 -8.71 -2.64 5.71
C GLN A 83 -9.56 -1.38 5.46
N ALA A 84 -10.78 -1.33 5.99
CA ALA A 84 -11.63 -0.14 5.86
C ALA A 84 -11.01 1.09 6.53
N ARG A 85 -10.41 0.91 7.72
CA ARG A 85 -9.69 1.95 8.44
C ARG A 85 -8.49 2.48 7.64
N PHE A 86 -7.72 1.58 7.02
CA PHE A 86 -6.62 1.96 6.14
C PHE A 86 -7.11 2.76 4.94
N GLU A 87 -8.16 2.31 4.25
CA GLU A 87 -8.72 2.99 3.07
C GLU A 87 -9.23 4.40 3.42
N GLU A 88 -9.90 4.57 4.55
CA GLU A 88 -10.34 5.88 5.07
C GLU A 88 -9.17 6.84 5.30
N LEU A 89 -8.11 6.36 5.95
CA LEU A 89 -6.93 7.18 6.27
C LEU A 89 -6.09 7.49 5.02
N ALA A 90 -5.92 6.51 4.13
CA ALA A 90 -5.22 6.70 2.86
C ALA A 90 -5.93 7.73 1.98
N ALA A 91 -7.27 7.71 1.93
CA ALA A 91 -8.05 8.69 1.17
C ALA A 91 -7.78 10.13 1.65
N LYS A 92 -7.70 10.37 2.97
CA LYS A 92 -7.41 11.69 3.55
C LYS A 92 -6.03 12.22 3.15
N ILE A 93 -5.02 11.35 3.09
CA ILE A 93 -3.69 11.73 2.64
C ILE A 93 -3.70 12.06 1.14
N SER A 94 -4.39 11.28 0.33
CA SER A 94 -4.46 11.54 -1.12
C SER A 94 -5.25 12.80 -1.50
N SER A 95 -6.11 13.31 -0.60
CA SER A 95 -6.88 14.54 -0.80
C SER A 95 -6.24 15.81 -0.22
N SER A 96 -5.09 15.67 0.47
CA SER A 96 -4.36 16.78 1.12
C SER A 96 -3.22 17.26 0.23
#